data_AF-A0A6A3KZD1-F1
#
_entry.id   AF-A0A6A3KZD1-F1
#
_cell.length_a   1.000
_cell.length_b   1.000
_cell.length_c   1.000
_cell.angle_alpha   90.00
_cell.angle_beta   90.00
_cell.angle_gamma   90.00
#
_symmetry.space_group_name_H-M   'P 1'
#
loop_
_entity.id
_entity.type
_entity.pdbx_description
1 polymer ?
#
loop_
_entity_poly.entity_id
_entity_poly.type
_entity_poly.pdbx_seq_one_letter_code
_entity_poly.pdbx_strand_id
1 'polypeptide(L)' 'MEPQKRNSYDCGIYMLYCMDIIARYIVDKSPLTLLDEIKKLTGSCTTWKAEKFLAALRGTMQELVE' A
#
# COMPACT_ATOMS: atom_id res chain seq x y z
N MET A 1 -10.79 -27.99 8.61
CA MET A 1 -10.24 -26.61 8.52
C MET A 1 -10.13 -26.29 7.04
N GLU A 2 -11.12 -25.59 6.49
CA GLU A 2 -11.02 -25.12 5.11
C GLU A 2 -10.11 -23.88 5.05
N PRO A 3 -9.29 -23.74 3.98
CA PRO A 3 -8.37 -22.63 3.87
C PRO A 3 -9.14 -21.32 3.73
N GLN A 4 -8.78 -20.35 4.58
CA GLN A 4 -9.30 -18.98 4.55
C GLN A 4 -9.26 -18.43 3.13
N LYS A 5 -10.40 -17.94 2.65
CA LYS A 5 -10.53 -17.15 1.42
C LYS A 5 -9.36 -16.17 1.33
N ARG A 6 -8.40 -16.44 0.44
CA ARG A 6 -7.50 -15.40 -0.06
C ARG A 6 -8.38 -14.48 -0.89
N ASN A 7 -8.81 -13.37 -0.31
CA ASN A 7 -9.63 -12.36 -0.98
C ASN A 7 -8.89 -11.90 -2.24
N SER A 8 -9.30 -12.41 -3.41
CA SER A 8 -8.77 -12.01 -4.71
C SER A 8 -9.05 -10.54 -5.04
N TYR A 9 -9.90 -9.88 -4.25
CA TYR A 9 -10.35 -8.51 -4.44
C TYR A 9 -9.38 -7.46 -3.87
N ASP A 10 -8.40 -7.85 -3.05
CA ASP A 10 -7.53 -6.90 -2.35
C ASP A 10 -6.28 -6.53 -3.15
N CYS A 11 -5.98 -7.21 -4.27
CA CYS A 11 -4.74 -7.00 -5.02
C CYS A 11 -4.54 -5.54 -5.48
N GLY A 12 -5.63 -4.86 -5.86
CA GLY A 12 -5.60 -3.44 -6.24
C GLY A 12 -5.23 -2.52 -5.07
N ILE A 13 -5.80 -2.77 -3.89
CA ILE A 13 -5.50 -1.98 -2.68
C ILE A 13 -4.07 -2.22 -2.23
N TYR A 14 -3.59 -3.45 -2.31
CA TYR A 14 -2.19 -3.77 -2.03
C TYR A 14 -1.23 -3.05 -2.97
N MET A 15 -1.53 -3.02 -4.27
CA MET A 15 -0.74 -2.27 -5.23
C MET A 15 -0.70 -0.78 -4.90
N LEU A 16 -1.86 -0.17 -4.62
CA LEU A 16 -1.94 1.24 -4.25
C LEU A 16 -1.15 1.54 -2.98
N TYR A 17 -1.25 0.69 -1.96
CA TYR A 17 -0.49 0.84 -0.72
C TYR A 17 1.03 0.72 -0.95
N CYS A 18 1.47 -0.25 -1.76
CA CYS A 18 2.88 -0.38 -2.16
C CYS A 18 3.37 0.86 -2.89
N MET A 19 2.58 1.39 -3.84
CA MET A 19 2.92 2.59 -4.60
C MET A 19 3.05 3.82 -3.69
N ASP A 20 2.12 3.99 -2.74
CA ASP A 20 2.18 5.08 -1.76
C ASP A 20 3.45 5.02 -0.89
N ILE A 21 3.85 3.84 -0.42
CA ILE A 21 5.11 3.68 0.32
C ILE A 21 6.32 4.07 -0.55
N ILE A 22 6.36 3.60 -1.79
CA ILE A 22 7.46 3.90 -2.72
C ILE A 22 7.51 5.41 -3.00
N ALA A 23 6.37 6.04 -3.28
CA ALA A 23 6.28 7.47 -3.55
C ALA A 23 6.76 8.30 -2.35
N ARG A 24 6.31 7.99 -1.13
CA ARG A 24 6.78 8.64 0.09
C ARG A 24 8.29 8.47 0.28
N TYR A 25 8.82 7.27 0.05
CA TYR A 25 10.26 7.04 0.12
C TYR A 25 11.05 7.86 -0.90
N ILE A 26 10.57 7.98 -2.14
CA ILE A 26 11.22 8.80 -3.18
C ILE A 26 11.25 10.27 -2.75
N VAL A 27 10.13 10.81 -2.27
CA VAL A 27 10.04 12.21 -1.81
C VAL A 27 10.97 12.44 -0.61
N ASP A 28 10.95 11.55 0.38
CA ASP A 28 11.68 11.72 1.63
C ASP A 28 13.18 11.48 1.50
N LYS A 29 13.59 10.53 0.65
CA LYS A 29 14.99 10.07 0.56
C LYS A 29 15.69 10.46 -0.73
N SER A 30 14.95 10.83 -1.77
CA SER A 30 15.50 11.14 -3.10
C SER A 30 16.56 10.11 -3.56
N PRO A 31 16.25 8.81 -3.53
CA PRO A 31 17.21 7.77 -3.82
C PRO A 31 17.63 7.82 -5.29
N LEU A 32 18.90 7.51 -5.58
CA LEU A 32 19.38 7.41 -6.97
C LEU A 32 18.79 6.19 -7.72
N THR A 33 18.42 5.14 -6.98
CA THR A 33 17.81 3.92 -7.51
C THR A 33 16.89 3.28 -6.47
N LEU A 34 15.92 2.50 -6.97
CA LEU A 34 14.96 1.77 -6.15
C LEU A 34 15.18 0.25 -6.15
N LEU A 35 16.18 -0.24 -6.90
CA LEU A 35 16.35 -1.67 -7.19
C LEU A 35 16.42 -2.53 -5.92
N ASP A 36 17.24 -2.11 -4.96
CA ASP A 36 17.46 -2.86 -3.71
C ASP A 36 16.43 -2.51 -2.63
N GLU A 37 15.87 -1.29 -2.68
CA GLU A 37 14.95 -0.78 -1.66
C GLU A 37 13.50 -1.24 -1.90
N ILE A 38 13.08 -1.46 -3.16
CA ILE A 38 11.69 -1.84 -3.48
C ILE A 38 11.25 -3.10 -2.75
N LYS A 39 12.08 -4.15 -2.72
CA LYS A 39 11.73 -5.40 -2.04
C LYS A 39 11.59 -5.21 -0.53
N LYS A 40 12.44 -4.38 0.06
CA LYS A 40 12.41 -4.06 1.49
C LYS A 40 11.18 -3.22 1.84
N LEU A 41 10.86 -2.21 1.03
CA LEU A 41 9.69 -1.35 1.19
C LEU A 41 8.40 -2.15 1.08
N THR A 42 8.26 -2.93 0.00
CA THR A 42 7.04 -3.68 -0.33
C THR A 42 6.92 -5.01 0.43
N GLY A 43 8.01 -5.60 0.90
CA GLY A 43 7.99 -6.83 1.70
C GLY A 43 7.30 -6.67 3.05
N SER A 44 7.09 -5.43 3.51
CA SER A 44 6.37 -5.12 4.74
C SER A 44 4.87 -4.86 4.54
N CYS A 45 4.37 -4.99 3.30
CA CYS A 45 2.97 -4.78 2.93
C CYS A 45 2.12 -6.01 3.26
N THR A 46 1.50 -5.98 4.44
CA THR A 46 0.58 -7.02 4.91
C THR A 46 -0.88 -6.62 4.71
N THR A 47 -1.81 -7.59 4.73
CA THR A 47 -3.26 -7.34 4.58
C THR A 47 -3.74 -6.27 5.54
N TRP A 48 -3.36 -6.41 6.81
CA TRP A 48 -3.71 -5.50 7.87
C TRP A 48 -3.30 -4.04 7.58
N LYS A 49 -2.12 -3.83 6.99
CA LYS A 49 -1.65 -2.47 6.65
C LYS A 49 -2.38 -1.94 5.41
N ALA A 50 -2.65 -2.80 4.42
CA ALA A 50 -3.41 -2.43 3.24
C ALA A 50 -4.87 -2.05 3.58
N GLU A 51 -5.51 -2.75 4.53
CA GLU A 51 -6.84 -2.41 5.05
C GLU A 51 -6.84 -1.06 5.76
N LYS A 52 -5.83 -0.78 6.60
CA LYS A 52 -5.68 0.55 7.23
C LYS A 52 -5.49 1.66 6.20
N PHE A 53 -4.68 1.40 5.18
CA PHE A 53 -4.50 2.33 4.07
C PHE A 53 -5.82 2.60 3.34
N LEU A 54 -6.62 1.56 3.05
CA LEU A 54 -7.93 1.71 2.44
C LEU A 54 -8.89 2.57 3.29
N ALA A 55 -8.91 2.36 4.61
CA ALA A 55 -9.74 3.15 5.51
C ALA A 55 -9.35 4.64 5.48
N ALA A 56 -8.05 4.94 5.50
CA ALA A 56 -7.55 6.30 5.38
C ALA A 56 -7.87 6.92 4.02
N LEU A 57 -7.64 6.17 2.93
CA LEU A 57 -7.94 6.61 1.56
C LEU A 57 -9.42 6.97 1.39
N ARG A 58 -10.33 6.17 1.97
CA ARG A 58 -11.77 6.47 1.97
C ARG A 58 -12.09 7.78 2.68
N GLY A 59 -11.46 8.04 3.83
CA GLY A 59 -11.62 9.31 4.55
C GLY A 59 -11.20 10.50 3.70
N THR A 60 -10.00 10.46 3.10
CA THR A 60 -9.52 11.53 2.21
C THR A 60 -10.42 11.72 0.99
N MET A 61 -10.95 10.64 0.40
CA MET A 61 -11.87 10.75 -0.73
C MET A 61 -13.21 11.40 -0.33
N GLN A 62 -13.70 11.18 0.88
CA GLN A 62 -14.92 11.83 1.37
C GLN A 62 -14.71 13.34 1.52
N GLU A 63 -13.59 13.76 2.10
CA GLU A 63 -13.23 15.18 2.26
C GLU A 63 -13.08 15.92 0.93
N LEU A 64 -12.70 15.24 -0.16
CA LEU A 64 -12.52 15.84 -1.48
C LEU A 64 -13.83 15.99 -2.28
N VAL A 65 -14.89 15.33 -1.85
CA VAL A 65 -16.21 15.34 -2.53
C VAL A 65 -17.17 16.34 -1.86
N GLU A 66 -16.85 16.79 -0.65
CA GLU A 66 -17.55 17.88 0.08
C GLU A 66 -16.92 19.25 -0.22
#